data_AF-G7M1B5-F1
#
_entry.id   AF-G7M1B5-F1
#
_cell.length_a   1.000
_cell.length_b   1.000
_cell.length_c   1.000
_cell.angle_alpha   90.00
_cell.angle_beta   90.00
_cell.angle_gamma   90.00
#
_symmetry.space_group_name_H-M   'P 1'
#
loop_
_entity.id
_entity.type
_entity.pdbx_description
1 polymer ?
#
loop_
_entity_poly.entity_id
_entity_poly.type
_entity_poly.pdbx_seq_one_letter_code
_entity_poly.pdbx_strand_id
1 'polypeptide(L)'
;MEFNKEQKKIINYKPHGHLLIKGEKLTGKTTIIINKIPMLLNHYCIEKNDKILIAAYDEQHLRHISYIYDNIESEKYHQNSFFDEDNSDKLEIRTIESLIIYYFNKYKKDNSIEITMASAEECEKQLKDSMEIIKKKYEKNKFDLLDYENIEFVKEEIAWIKSCSYLNINDYQTANRIGRINRLNNDARILRKNSKQRQAIYEVLDEYNKKLGMLNKVDLQDMALLALESAQGMQTKKYTHIVIDDCEKLTRVQLEFLKALYNDKVYSSLNFTLNTDSNMTLNAWITKGRSFASLGYDMKGKSISLKRTFAEKSNENKIIAKEMNHDNLKKNTSSNKSFVLDTIEYIDLKHNVSHRFIKDSGNIDEIYIEANGIDEKVEDVISIPLFNEIAAGNPILINDEVDENYYLPKEWIKNTKGTFMLKVKGDSMINKNINDGDYVIISNQSYPNVKDIVAVDIEGEATLKTYKIINGKITLMPENEKYDPIIIEDQQFSFLGVAIGLVKNS
;
A
#
# COMPACT_ATOMS: atom_id res chain seq x y z
N MET A 1 -22.95 9.04 16.69
CA MET A 1 -22.88 7.78 15.89
C MET A 1 -22.72 6.60 16.84
N GLU A 2 -23.44 5.49 16.68
CA GLU A 2 -23.24 4.33 17.56
C GLU A 2 -22.06 3.46 17.09
N PHE A 3 -21.01 3.41 17.91
CA PHE A 3 -19.85 2.54 17.66
C PHE A 3 -20.15 1.09 18.05
N ASN A 4 -19.71 0.15 17.22
CA ASN A 4 -19.77 -1.27 17.56
C ASN A 4 -18.75 -1.61 18.68
N LYS A 5 -18.82 -2.84 19.22
CA LYS A 5 -17.96 -3.27 20.34
C LYS A 5 -16.46 -3.21 20.00
N GLU A 6 -16.08 -3.53 18.76
CA GLU A 6 -14.68 -3.48 18.31
C GLU A 6 -14.18 -2.03 18.19
N GLN A 7 -14.97 -1.15 17.59
CA GLN A 7 -14.67 0.28 17.47
C GLN A 7 -14.54 0.95 18.83
N LYS A 8 -15.45 0.66 19.77
CA LYS A 8 -15.36 1.13 21.16
C LYS A 8 -14.08 0.63 21.84
N LYS A 9 -13.65 -0.59 21.55
CA LYS A 9 -12.39 -1.14 22.06
C LYS A 9 -11.19 -0.36 21.54
N ILE A 10 -11.19 0.05 20.26
CA ILE A 10 -10.10 0.83 19.64
C ILE A 10 -10.02 2.25 20.24
N ILE A 11 -11.18 2.90 20.38
CA ILE A 11 -11.29 4.26 20.96
C ILE A 11 -10.73 4.28 22.38
N ASN A 12 -11.08 3.28 23.19
CA ASN A 12 -10.66 3.17 24.59
C ASN A 12 -9.31 2.45 24.80
N TYR A 13 -8.66 2.01 23.72
CA TYR A 13 -7.39 1.28 23.81
C TYR A 13 -6.27 2.21 24.28
N LYS A 14 -5.51 1.79 25.30
CA LYS A 14 -4.38 2.57 25.82
C LYS A 14 -3.34 2.84 24.72
N PRO A 15 -2.72 4.04 24.68
CA PRO A 15 -1.65 4.33 23.74
C PRO A 15 -0.44 3.40 24.02
N HIS A 16 0.15 2.86 22.95
CA HIS A 16 1.28 1.93 23.05
C HIS A 16 2.19 2.00 21.80
N GLY A 17 2.76 3.18 21.56
CA GLY A 17 3.58 3.44 20.38
C GLY A 17 2.74 3.48 19.11
N HIS A 18 3.17 2.78 18.06
CA HIS A 18 2.48 2.82 16.76
C HIS A 18 1.27 1.87 16.65
N LEU A 19 0.24 2.31 15.93
CA LEU A 19 -0.97 1.53 15.64
C LEU A 19 -1.42 1.79 14.20
N LEU A 20 -1.77 0.74 13.46
CA LEU A 20 -2.36 0.83 12.13
C LEU A 20 -3.85 0.45 12.17
N ILE A 21 -4.71 1.32 11.66
CA ILE A 21 -6.13 1.04 11.43
C ILE A 21 -6.35 1.02 9.91
N LYS A 22 -6.68 -0.15 9.36
CA LYS A 22 -6.86 -0.33 7.91
C LYS A 22 -8.26 -0.83 7.58
N GLY A 23 -8.73 -0.56 6.37
CA GLY A 23 -10.02 -1.05 5.86
C GLY A 23 -10.45 -0.24 4.65
N GLU A 24 -11.52 -0.65 3.99
CA GLU A 24 -12.06 0.04 2.81
C GLU A 24 -12.56 1.46 3.17
N LYS A 25 -12.81 2.29 2.16
CA LYS A 25 -13.49 3.58 2.36
C LYS A 25 -14.78 3.40 3.15
N LEU A 26 -15.17 4.44 3.90
CA LEU A 26 -16.41 4.47 4.69
C LEU A 26 -16.53 3.42 5.81
N THR A 27 -15.42 2.79 6.22
CA THR A 27 -15.37 1.92 7.42
C THR A 27 -15.29 2.70 8.74
N GLY A 28 -15.26 4.04 8.69
CA GLY A 28 -15.22 4.92 9.87
C GLY A 28 -13.84 5.07 10.52
N LYS A 29 -12.74 4.79 9.80
CA LYS A 29 -11.35 4.90 10.30
C LYS A 29 -11.06 6.27 10.92
N THR A 30 -11.27 7.34 10.16
CA THR A 30 -11.11 8.72 10.62
C THR A 30 -12.00 8.98 11.82
N THR A 31 -13.29 8.62 11.77
CA THR A 31 -14.20 8.81 12.91
C THR A 31 -13.70 8.14 14.19
N ILE A 32 -13.23 6.89 14.11
CA ILE A 32 -12.72 6.14 15.27
C ILE A 32 -11.49 6.83 15.88
N ILE A 33 -10.55 7.27 15.04
CA ILE A 33 -9.30 7.87 15.53
C ILE A 33 -9.54 9.26 16.13
N ILE A 34 -10.46 10.04 15.55
CA ILE A 34 -10.85 11.35 16.10
C ILE A 34 -11.61 11.20 17.42
N ASN A 35 -12.46 10.16 17.56
CA ASN A 35 -13.15 9.87 18.83
C ASN A 35 -12.21 9.41 19.94
N LYS A 36 -10.96 9.06 19.63
CA LYS A 36 -9.92 8.75 20.62
C LYS A 36 -9.29 9.99 21.25
N ILE A 37 -9.31 11.14 20.56
CA ILE A 37 -8.64 12.37 20.99
C ILE A 37 -9.09 12.84 22.38
N PRO A 38 -10.40 12.90 22.70
CA PRO A 38 -10.89 13.12 24.06
C PRO A 38 -10.21 12.31 25.17
N MET A 39 -10.00 11.01 24.93
CA MET A 39 -9.38 10.12 25.91
C MET A 39 -7.89 10.44 26.07
N LEU A 40 -7.20 10.77 24.96
CA LEU A 40 -5.80 11.17 24.98
C LEU A 40 -5.59 12.48 25.72
N LEU A 41 -6.40 13.51 25.44
CA LEU A 41 -6.33 14.80 26.13
C LEU A 41 -6.51 14.63 27.64
N ASN A 42 -7.54 13.89 28.06
CA ASN A 42 -7.90 13.79 29.48
C ASN A 42 -6.98 12.87 30.30
N HIS A 43 -6.36 11.85 29.68
CA HIS A 43 -5.63 10.82 30.44
C HIS A 43 -4.17 10.65 30.06
N TYR A 44 -3.74 11.18 28.91
CA TYR A 44 -2.41 10.96 28.35
C TYR A 44 -1.70 12.24 27.92
N CYS A 45 -2.32 13.40 28.10
CA CYS A 45 -1.72 14.71 27.93
C CYS A 45 -1.63 15.48 29.25
N ILE A 46 -1.04 14.84 30.27
CA ILE A 46 -0.97 15.37 31.64
C ILE A 46 0.23 16.33 31.79
N GLU A 47 1.37 16.02 31.16
CA GLU A 47 2.52 16.91 31.25
C GLU A 47 2.30 18.18 30.41
N LYS A 48 2.87 19.30 30.85
CA LYS A 48 2.78 20.59 30.14
C LYS A 48 3.21 20.52 28.67
N ASN A 49 4.15 19.62 28.36
CA ASN A 49 4.69 19.45 27.01
C ASN A 49 3.97 18.37 26.20
N ASP A 50 2.98 17.68 26.77
CA ASP A 50 2.20 16.70 26.04
C ASP A 50 1.24 17.38 25.07
N LYS A 51 1.39 17.04 23.78
CA LYS A 51 0.57 17.59 22.70
C LYS A 51 0.16 16.50 21.71
N ILE A 52 -0.96 16.73 21.06
CA ILE A 52 -1.53 15.89 20.02
C ILE A 52 -1.44 16.62 18.69
N LEU A 53 -0.91 15.95 17.67
CA LEU A 53 -0.98 16.39 16.27
C LEU A 53 -1.92 15.47 15.49
N ILE A 54 -2.85 16.07 14.76
CA ILE A 54 -3.59 15.38 13.69
C ILE A 54 -3.10 15.94 12.37
N ALA A 55 -2.37 15.10 11.63
CA ALA A 55 -1.79 15.41 10.34
C ALA A 55 -2.75 14.96 9.23
N ALA A 56 -3.46 15.93 8.66
CA ALA A 56 -4.35 15.71 7.53
C ALA A 56 -3.59 15.74 6.20
N TYR A 57 -4.03 14.93 5.24
CA TYR A 57 -3.43 14.89 3.90
C TYR A 57 -3.60 16.22 3.15
N ASP A 58 -4.82 16.77 3.12
CA ASP A 58 -5.16 18.02 2.44
C ASP A 58 -6.19 18.84 3.25
N GLU A 59 -6.54 20.02 2.73
CA GLU A 59 -7.51 20.95 3.34
C GLU A 59 -8.94 20.38 3.43
N GLN A 60 -9.35 19.49 2.52
CA GLN A 60 -10.66 18.86 2.57
C GLN A 60 -10.74 17.88 3.75
N HIS A 61 -9.71 17.05 3.92
CA HIS A 61 -9.62 16.11 5.04
C HIS A 61 -9.49 16.85 6.36
N LEU A 62 -8.73 17.96 6.40
CA LEU A 62 -8.64 18.81 7.59
C LEU A 62 -10.02 19.32 8.02
N ARG A 63 -10.80 19.90 7.10
CA ARG A 63 -12.16 20.39 7.41
C ARG A 63 -13.06 19.28 7.93
N HIS A 64 -13.01 18.11 7.31
CA HIS A 64 -13.80 16.95 7.74
C HIS A 64 -13.39 16.47 9.15
N ILE A 65 -12.09 16.37 9.42
CA ILE A 65 -11.56 16.02 10.74
C ILE A 65 -11.99 17.03 11.80
N SER A 66 -11.85 18.33 11.52
CA SER A 66 -12.28 19.39 12.44
C SER A 66 -13.78 19.31 12.71
N TYR A 67 -14.61 19.13 11.67
CA TYR A 67 -16.05 18.95 11.82
C TYR A 67 -16.40 17.76 12.74
N ILE A 68 -15.75 16.61 12.57
CA ILE A 68 -15.95 15.46 13.46
C ILE A 68 -15.57 15.82 14.90
N TYR A 69 -14.42 16.47 15.10
CA TYR A 69 -13.93 16.84 16.42
C TYR A 69 -14.85 17.85 17.14
N ASP A 70 -15.29 18.89 16.43
CA ASP A 70 -16.18 19.92 16.97
C ASP A 70 -17.51 19.34 17.44
N ASN A 71 -18.06 18.36 16.69
CA ASN A 71 -19.26 17.63 17.11
C ASN A 71 -19.02 16.85 18.42
N ILE A 72 -17.87 16.18 18.56
CA ILE A 72 -17.53 15.44 19.78
C ILE A 72 -17.36 16.37 20.98
N GLU A 73 -16.71 17.52 20.79
CA GLU A 73 -16.60 18.51 21.87
C GLU A 73 -17.96 19.07 22.26
N SER A 74 -18.82 19.39 21.31
CA SER A 74 -20.16 19.92 21.60
C SER A 74 -20.99 18.96 22.46
N GLU A 75 -20.90 17.65 22.23
CA GLU A 75 -21.55 16.63 23.05
C GLU A 75 -20.98 16.56 24.48
N LYS A 76 -19.69 16.88 24.66
CA LYS A 76 -19.00 16.92 25.96
C LYS A 76 -19.24 18.19 26.76
N TYR A 77 -19.38 19.36 26.13
CA TYR A 77 -19.68 20.61 26.84
C TYR A 77 -20.97 20.51 27.67
N HIS A 78 -21.89 19.63 27.30
CA HIS A 78 -23.09 19.31 28.08
C HIS A 78 -22.85 18.45 29.34
N GLN A 79 -21.62 18.00 29.58
CA GLN A 79 -21.23 17.09 30.67
C GLN A 79 -20.02 17.57 31.51
N ASN A 80 -19.42 18.72 31.19
CA ASN A 80 -18.18 19.19 31.83
C ASN A 80 -18.38 19.55 33.32
N SER A 81 -17.35 19.26 34.12
CA SER A 81 -17.25 19.59 35.54
C SER A 81 -16.38 20.83 35.73
N PHE A 82 -16.60 21.59 36.81
CA PHE A 82 -15.85 22.82 37.12
C PHE A 82 -14.32 22.63 37.27
N PHE A 83 -13.85 21.37 37.35
CA PHE A 83 -12.44 21.00 37.53
C PHE A 83 -11.71 20.57 36.25
N ASP A 84 -12.35 20.64 35.08
CA ASP A 84 -11.71 20.24 33.82
C ASP A 84 -10.58 21.22 33.44
N GLU A 85 -9.38 20.69 33.19
CA GLU A 85 -8.22 21.48 32.73
C GLU A 85 -8.45 22.05 31.33
N ASP A 86 -8.04 23.31 31.11
CA ASP A 86 -8.02 23.92 29.78
C ASP A 86 -6.98 23.22 28.90
N ASN A 87 -7.47 22.39 27.98
CA ASN A 87 -6.67 21.62 27.04
C ASN A 87 -6.64 22.24 25.63
N SER A 88 -7.11 23.48 25.46
CA SER A 88 -7.26 24.12 24.15
C SER A 88 -5.94 24.28 23.37
N ASP A 89 -4.80 24.34 24.06
CA ASP A 89 -3.47 24.47 23.44
C ASP A 89 -2.77 23.12 23.17
N LYS A 90 -3.37 22.00 23.59
CA LYS A 90 -2.76 20.66 23.50
C LYS A 90 -3.09 19.92 22.21
N LEU A 91 -4.10 20.34 21.45
CA LEU A 91 -4.49 19.72 20.18
C LEU A 91 -4.16 20.62 18.98
N GLU A 92 -3.45 20.07 17.99
CA GLU A 92 -3.21 20.72 16.71
C GLU A 92 -3.70 19.88 15.56
N ILE A 93 -4.59 20.46 14.74
CA ILE A 93 -5.05 19.86 13.48
C ILE A 93 -4.45 20.69 12.35
N ARG A 94 -3.61 20.07 11.53
CA ARG A 94 -2.84 20.73 10.47
C ARG A 94 -2.71 19.83 9.25
N THR A 95 -2.61 20.43 8.07
CA THR A 95 -2.23 19.70 6.86
C THR A 95 -0.73 19.39 6.90
N ILE A 96 -0.33 18.26 6.33
CA ILE A 96 1.09 17.88 6.21
C ILE A 96 1.86 18.95 5.42
N GLU A 97 1.24 19.50 4.38
CA GLU A 97 1.82 20.61 3.60
C GLU A 97 2.10 21.84 4.47
N SER A 98 1.14 22.28 5.29
CA SER A 98 1.36 23.44 6.18
C SER A 98 2.50 23.21 7.17
N LEU A 99 2.66 21.98 7.68
CA LEU A 99 3.75 21.61 8.56
C LEU A 99 5.10 21.64 7.82
N ILE A 100 5.16 21.10 6.61
CA ILE A 100 6.37 21.13 5.77
C ILE A 100 6.79 22.58 5.49
N ILE A 101 5.85 23.44 5.08
CA ILE A 101 6.13 24.86 4.82
C ILE A 101 6.66 25.55 6.08
N TYR A 102 6.06 25.27 7.25
CA TYR A 102 6.54 25.82 8.52
C TYR A 102 7.99 25.40 8.81
N TYR A 103 8.31 24.11 8.70
CA TYR A 103 9.65 23.60 9.01
C TYR A 103 10.69 23.98 7.95
N PHE A 104 10.29 24.16 6.69
CA PHE A 104 11.13 24.75 5.64
C PHE A 104 11.47 26.22 5.94
N ASN A 105 10.49 27.03 6.34
CA ASN A 105 10.76 28.41 6.75
C ASN A 105 11.64 28.48 7.99
N LYS A 106 11.46 27.55 8.93
CA LYS A 106 12.35 27.37 10.07
C LYS A 106 13.77 27.01 9.63
N TYR A 107 13.94 26.06 8.71
CA TYR A 107 15.24 25.70 8.16
C TYR A 107 16.00 26.92 7.63
N LYS A 108 15.31 27.75 6.81
CA LYS A 108 15.87 28.98 6.26
C LYS A 108 16.32 29.95 7.36
N LYS A 109 15.48 30.12 8.39
CA LYS A 109 15.78 31.00 9.53
C LYS A 109 16.97 30.50 10.34
N ASP A 110 16.98 29.21 10.69
CA ASP A 110 18.01 28.62 11.55
C ASP A 110 19.38 28.61 10.86
N ASN A 111 19.42 28.48 9.53
CA ASN A 111 20.65 28.51 8.73
C ASN A 111 20.98 29.88 8.13
N SER A 112 20.14 30.90 8.32
CA SER A 112 20.29 32.23 7.69
C SER A 112 20.42 32.17 6.15
N ILE A 113 19.64 31.30 5.50
CA ILE A 113 19.67 31.08 4.06
C ILE A 113 18.43 31.69 3.39
N GLU A 114 18.64 32.40 2.29
CA GLU A 114 17.57 32.95 1.46
C GLU A 114 17.31 32.05 0.25
N ILE A 115 16.40 31.08 0.40
CA ILE A 115 15.93 30.18 -0.67
C ILE A 115 14.43 30.38 -0.90
N THR A 116 14.03 30.31 -2.18
CA THR A 116 12.63 30.42 -2.62
C THR A 116 12.18 29.20 -3.41
N MET A 117 10.86 29.06 -3.61
CA MET A 117 10.32 27.99 -4.44
C MET A 117 10.49 28.31 -5.92
N ALA A 118 10.94 27.32 -6.71
CA ALA A 118 10.93 27.40 -8.17
C ALA A 118 9.50 27.29 -8.71
N SER A 119 9.19 28.06 -9.75
CA SER A 119 7.94 27.91 -10.51
C SER A 119 7.97 26.63 -11.36
N ALA A 120 6.81 26.15 -11.79
CA ALA A 120 6.74 24.99 -12.69
C ALA A 120 7.53 25.20 -13.99
N GLU A 121 7.49 26.41 -14.55
CA GLU A 121 8.24 26.80 -15.74
C GLU A 121 9.76 26.79 -15.50
N GLU A 122 10.20 27.26 -14.33
CA GLU A 122 11.61 27.23 -13.95
C GLU A 122 12.12 25.81 -13.77
N CYS A 123 11.36 24.96 -13.07
CA CYS A 123 11.68 23.55 -12.90
C CYS A 123 11.80 22.85 -14.26
N GLU A 124 10.82 23.05 -15.15
CA GLU A 124 10.83 22.43 -16.48
C GLU A 124 12.01 22.92 -17.32
N LYS A 125 12.32 24.22 -17.29
CA LYS A 125 13.47 24.80 -17.98
C LYS A 125 14.79 24.22 -17.46
N GLN A 126 15.00 24.23 -16.15
CA GLN A 126 16.26 23.70 -15.58
C GLN A 126 16.42 22.21 -15.83
N LEU A 127 15.31 21.45 -15.80
CA LEU A 127 15.33 20.03 -16.12
C LEU A 127 15.71 19.78 -17.59
N LYS A 128 15.12 20.53 -18.54
CA LYS A 128 15.48 20.46 -19.97
C LYS A 128 16.97 20.71 -20.21
N ASP A 129 17.49 21.80 -19.64
CA ASP A 129 18.90 22.14 -19.76
C ASP A 129 19.81 21.04 -19.17
N SER A 130 19.41 20.46 -18.02
CA SER A 130 20.15 19.37 -17.37
C SER A 130 20.17 18.11 -18.22
N MET A 131 19.03 17.72 -18.79
CA MET A 131 18.93 16.59 -19.70
C MET A 131 19.82 16.78 -20.93
N GLU A 132 19.85 17.98 -21.53
CA GLU A 132 20.71 18.27 -22.69
C GLU A 132 22.20 18.15 -22.35
N ILE A 133 22.62 18.69 -21.20
CA ILE A 133 24.01 18.62 -20.73
C ILE A 133 24.43 17.15 -20.53
N ILE A 134 23.62 16.37 -19.81
CA ILE A 134 23.95 14.97 -19.54
C ILE A 134 23.86 14.13 -20.82
N LYS A 135 22.90 14.40 -21.71
CA LYS A 135 22.79 13.69 -23.00
C LYS A 135 24.09 13.76 -23.82
N LYS A 136 24.76 14.91 -23.85
CA LYS A 136 26.07 15.10 -24.52
C LYS A 136 27.14 14.12 -24.00
N LYS A 137 27.11 13.79 -22.70
CA LYS A 137 28.03 12.81 -22.09
C LYS A 137 27.77 11.37 -22.57
N TYR A 138 26.56 11.05 -23.03
CA TYR A 138 26.13 9.71 -23.43
C TYR A 138 25.96 9.54 -24.96
N GLU A 139 26.30 10.54 -25.78
CA GLU A 139 26.10 10.55 -27.25
C GLU A 139 26.60 9.30 -27.98
N LYS A 140 27.69 8.69 -27.52
CA LYS A 140 28.26 7.48 -28.14
C LYS A 140 27.40 6.22 -27.99
N ASN A 141 26.43 6.20 -27.07
CA ASN A 141 25.71 4.98 -26.68
C ASN A 141 24.27 4.88 -27.23
N LYS A 142 23.82 5.80 -28.10
CA LYS A 142 22.41 5.90 -28.55
C LYS A 142 21.42 5.83 -27.39
N PHE A 143 21.55 6.80 -26.48
CA PHE A 143 20.81 6.85 -25.22
C PHE A 143 19.55 7.72 -25.38
N ASP A 144 18.44 7.10 -25.79
CA ASP A 144 17.14 7.73 -26.07
C ASP A 144 16.42 8.26 -24.83
N LEU A 145 16.74 7.73 -23.64
CA LEU A 145 16.10 8.10 -22.38
C LEU A 145 16.17 9.61 -22.07
N LEU A 146 17.22 10.31 -22.51
CA LEU A 146 17.40 11.75 -22.29
C LEU A 146 16.87 12.62 -23.44
N ASP A 147 16.13 12.03 -24.37
CA ASP A 147 15.41 12.78 -25.38
C ASP A 147 14.29 13.62 -24.73
N TYR A 148 14.01 14.78 -25.30
CA TYR A 148 13.01 15.72 -24.78
C TYR A 148 11.61 15.11 -24.66
N GLU A 149 11.28 14.11 -25.49
CA GLU A 149 10.03 13.35 -25.43
C GLU A 149 9.85 12.61 -24.09
N ASN A 150 10.94 12.35 -23.38
CA ASN A 150 10.95 11.59 -22.13
C ASN A 150 11.03 12.47 -20.88
N ILE A 151 10.87 13.80 -21.02
CA ILE A 151 11.00 14.74 -19.91
C ILE A 151 10.04 14.44 -18.76
N GLU A 152 8.78 14.10 -19.04
CA GLU A 152 7.81 13.84 -17.97
C GLU A 152 8.19 12.58 -17.18
N PHE A 153 8.69 11.54 -17.86
CA PHE A 153 9.20 10.35 -17.20
C PHE A 153 10.41 10.67 -16.31
N VAL A 154 11.38 11.44 -16.80
CA VAL A 154 12.57 11.82 -16.02
C VAL A 154 12.18 12.69 -14.82
N LYS A 155 11.26 13.63 -15.00
CA LYS A 155 10.70 14.48 -13.96
C LYS A 155 10.01 13.66 -12.86
N GLU A 156 9.14 12.74 -13.24
CA GLU A 156 8.47 11.82 -12.30
C GLU A 156 9.48 10.91 -11.58
N GLU A 157 10.52 10.45 -12.27
CA GLU A 157 11.60 9.66 -11.67
C GLU A 157 12.41 10.45 -10.65
N ILE A 158 12.80 11.67 -10.97
CA ILE A 158 13.45 12.60 -10.05
C ILE A 158 12.59 12.87 -8.82
N ALA A 159 11.31 13.20 -9.04
CA ALA A 159 10.37 13.47 -7.95
C ALA A 159 10.27 12.26 -7.01
N TRP A 160 10.26 11.05 -7.54
CA TRP A 160 10.24 9.84 -6.72
C TRP A 160 11.55 9.59 -5.98
N ILE A 161 12.71 9.79 -6.61
CA ILE A 161 14.03 9.64 -5.96
C ILE A 161 14.07 10.52 -4.71
N LYS A 162 13.70 11.80 -4.87
CA LYS A 162 13.62 12.76 -3.77
C LYS A 162 12.56 12.37 -2.73
N SER A 163 11.36 11.98 -3.18
CA SER A 163 10.26 11.54 -2.29
C SER A 163 10.59 10.29 -1.46
N CYS A 164 11.55 9.47 -1.93
CA CYS A 164 12.05 8.29 -1.25
C CYS A 164 13.30 8.56 -0.39
N SER A 165 13.82 9.80 -0.38
CA SER A 165 15.08 10.17 0.27
C SER A 165 16.29 9.37 -0.21
N TYR A 166 16.37 9.05 -1.51
CA TYR A 166 17.56 8.42 -2.09
C TYR A 166 18.60 9.49 -2.43
N LEU A 167 19.31 9.94 -1.40
CA LEU A 167 20.25 11.08 -1.45
C LEU A 167 21.59 10.76 -2.13
N ASN A 168 21.85 9.49 -2.43
CA ASN A 168 23.05 9.07 -3.14
C ASN A 168 22.71 8.08 -4.25
N ILE A 169 23.63 7.99 -5.22
CA ILE A 169 23.48 7.13 -6.39
C ILE A 169 23.31 5.65 -6.03
N ASN A 170 23.99 5.16 -4.99
CA ASN A 170 23.96 3.74 -4.63
C ASN A 170 22.59 3.31 -4.11
N ASP A 171 21.96 4.16 -3.29
CA ASP A 171 20.60 3.94 -2.81
C ASP A 171 19.62 3.87 -3.97
N TYR A 172 19.72 4.81 -4.92
CA TYR A 172 18.87 4.79 -6.10
C TYR A 172 19.12 3.57 -7.02
N GLN A 173 20.38 3.20 -7.23
CA GLN A 173 20.75 2.09 -8.10
C GLN A 173 20.23 0.73 -7.60
N THR A 174 20.22 0.54 -6.29
CA THR A 174 19.79 -0.72 -5.65
C THR A 174 18.30 -0.74 -5.31
N ALA A 175 17.63 0.42 -5.31
CA ALA A 175 16.23 0.58 -4.93
C ALA A 175 15.30 -0.36 -5.70
N ASN A 176 14.40 -1.02 -4.95
CA ASN A 176 13.23 -1.68 -5.51
C ASN A 176 12.28 -0.58 -6.02
N ARG A 177 12.03 -0.57 -7.33
CA ARG A 177 11.15 0.40 -7.99
C ARG A 177 9.99 -0.39 -8.62
N ILE A 178 8.77 0.02 -8.33
CA ILE A 178 7.59 -0.45 -9.04
C ILE A 178 7.59 0.24 -10.41
N GLY A 179 7.39 -0.51 -11.50
CA GLY A 179 7.41 0.04 -12.86
C GLY A 179 6.45 1.23 -13.00
N ARG A 180 6.86 2.28 -13.69
CA ARG A 180 6.00 3.46 -13.96
C ARG A 180 5.65 3.48 -15.44
N ILE A 181 4.35 3.50 -15.72
CA ILE A 181 3.80 3.58 -17.06
C ILE A 181 3.80 5.06 -17.48
N ASN A 182 4.38 5.37 -18.63
CA ASN A 182 4.25 6.71 -19.20
C ASN A 182 2.80 6.88 -19.70
N ARG A 183 2.04 7.80 -19.07
CA ARG A 183 0.61 7.99 -19.32
C ARG A 183 0.26 8.45 -20.74
N LEU A 184 1.24 8.94 -21.51
CA LEU A 184 1.01 9.41 -22.87
C LEU A 184 1.02 8.28 -23.91
N ASN A 185 1.79 7.21 -23.69
CA ASN A 185 2.04 6.17 -24.71
C ASN A 185 1.80 4.73 -24.24
N ASN A 186 1.36 4.49 -22.99
CA ASN A 186 1.24 3.14 -22.41
C ASN A 186 2.55 2.31 -22.36
N ASP A 187 3.69 2.88 -22.74
CA ASP A 187 5.00 2.23 -22.62
C ASP A 187 5.45 2.20 -21.15
N ALA A 188 5.40 1.01 -20.53
CA ALA A 188 6.02 0.77 -19.23
C ALA A 188 7.55 0.75 -19.39
N ARG A 189 8.23 1.84 -19.01
CA ARG A 189 9.70 1.89 -19.10
C ARG A 189 10.36 1.25 -17.88
N ILE A 190 10.96 0.08 -18.10
CA ILE A 190 11.65 -0.69 -17.06
C ILE A 190 13.10 -0.19 -16.88
N LEU A 191 13.39 0.51 -15.77
CA LEU A 191 14.75 0.81 -15.33
C LEU A 191 15.30 -0.31 -14.44
N ARG A 192 16.20 -1.14 -15.00
CA ARG A 192 16.89 -2.20 -14.27
C ARG A 192 17.78 -1.60 -13.17
N LYS A 193 17.97 -2.35 -12.07
CA LYS A 193 18.93 -1.98 -11.01
C LYS A 193 20.35 -1.93 -11.56
N ASN A 194 21.20 -1.09 -10.97
CA ASN A 194 22.61 -0.92 -11.35
C ASN A 194 22.80 -0.61 -12.86
N SER A 195 21.83 0.05 -13.49
CA SER A 195 21.85 0.30 -14.93
C SER A 195 22.47 1.66 -15.25
N LYS A 196 23.01 1.78 -16.46
CA LYS A 196 23.41 3.07 -17.02
C LYS A 196 22.22 4.02 -17.14
N GLN A 197 21.00 3.48 -17.31
CA GLN A 197 19.79 4.31 -17.30
C GLN A 197 19.59 5.06 -15.99
N ARG A 198 19.62 4.34 -14.86
CA ARG A 198 19.53 4.96 -13.54
C ARG A 198 20.68 5.91 -13.27
N GLN A 199 21.89 5.56 -13.70
CA GLN A 199 23.04 6.46 -13.53
C GLN A 199 22.80 7.79 -14.24
N ALA A 200 22.37 7.75 -15.50
CA ALA A 200 22.12 8.96 -16.27
C ALA A 200 20.99 9.82 -15.65
N ILE A 201 19.89 9.21 -15.18
CA ILE A 201 18.81 9.94 -14.50
C ILE A 201 19.30 10.62 -13.23
N TYR A 202 20.12 9.94 -12.44
CA TYR A 202 20.68 10.51 -11.21
C TYR A 202 21.68 11.63 -11.52
N GLU A 203 22.48 11.52 -12.57
CA GLU A 203 23.34 12.61 -13.01
C GLU A 203 22.51 13.83 -13.49
N VAL A 204 21.34 13.60 -14.12
CA VAL A 204 20.39 14.68 -14.44
C VAL A 204 19.82 15.31 -13.15
N LEU A 205 19.46 14.50 -12.15
CA LEU A 205 19.03 14.98 -10.83
C LEU A 205 20.07 15.90 -10.19
N ASP A 206 21.33 15.49 -10.16
CA ASP A 206 22.42 16.27 -9.56
C ASP A 206 22.62 17.62 -10.28
N GLU A 207 22.65 17.61 -11.62
CA GLU A 207 22.80 18.85 -12.39
C GLU A 207 21.56 19.75 -12.30
N TYR A 208 20.36 19.17 -12.24
CA TYR A 208 19.10 19.89 -12.02
C TYR A 208 19.07 20.59 -10.66
N ASN A 209 19.42 19.89 -9.59
CA ASN A 209 19.50 20.47 -8.24
C ASN A 209 20.55 21.57 -8.17
N LYS A 210 21.71 21.36 -8.79
CA LYS A 210 22.77 22.37 -8.86
C LYS A 210 22.31 23.64 -9.57
N LYS A 211 21.60 23.51 -10.70
CA LYS A 211 21.03 24.65 -11.44
C LYS A 211 19.98 25.41 -10.64
N LEU A 212 19.07 24.71 -9.95
CA LEU A 212 18.14 25.35 -9.03
C LEU A 212 18.86 26.06 -7.88
N GLY A 213 19.89 25.43 -7.32
CA GLY A 213 20.75 26.01 -6.29
C GLY A 213 21.45 27.30 -6.74
N MET A 214 21.92 27.38 -7.99
CA MET A 214 22.49 28.62 -8.56
C MET A 214 21.48 29.77 -8.63
N LEU A 215 20.18 29.47 -8.67
CA LEU A 215 19.09 30.45 -8.65
C LEU A 215 18.58 30.73 -7.23
N ASN A 216 19.20 30.16 -6.19
CA ASN A 216 18.70 30.14 -4.82
C ASN A 216 17.26 29.64 -4.73
N LYS A 217 16.96 28.59 -5.51
CA LYS A 217 15.64 27.99 -5.62
C LYS A 217 15.65 26.50 -5.35
N VAL A 218 14.50 25.99 -4.92
CA VAL A 218 14.25 24.58 -4.65
C VAL A 218 12.89 24.18 -5.20
N ASP A 219 12.72 22.90 -5.54
CA ASP A 219 11.41 22.36 -5.91
C ASP A 219 10.61 21.85 -4.70
N LEU A 220 9.41 21.33 -4.97
CA LEU A 220 8.50 20.84 -3.94
C LEU A 220 9.09 19.69 -3.11
N GLN A 221 9.86 18.80 -3.73
CA GLN A 221 10.44 17.66 -3.04
C GLN A 221 11.66 18.07 -2.20
N ASP A 222 12.47 19.00 -2.71
CA ASP A 222 13.57 19.61 -1.96
C ASP A 222 13.07 20.34 -0.71
N MET A 223 11.96 21.09 -0.81
CA MET A 223 11.32 21.72 0.33
C MET A 223 10.95 20.69 1.42
N ALA A 224 10.41 19.53 1.04
CA ALA A 224 10.09 18.47 1.99
C ALA A 224 11.34 17.86 2.64
N LEU A 225 12.44 17.70 1.89
CA LEU A 225 13.72 17.21 2.42
C LEU A 225 14.33 18.20 3.43
N LEU A 226 14.34 19.49 3.12
CA LEU A 226 14.84 20.54 4.03
C LEU A 226 13.95 20.69 5.27
N ALA A 227 12.63 20.51 5.12
CA ALA A 227 11.71 20.47 6.25
C ALA A 227 11.96 19.25 7.17
N LEU A 228 12.27 18.09 6.59
CA LEU A 228 12.67 16.89 7.33
C LEU A 228 13.95 17.13 8.13
N GLU A 229 14.98 17.70 7.51
CA GLU A 229 16.24 18.04 8.20
C GLU A 229 16.01 18.97 9.39
N SER A 230 15.20 20.01 9.18
CA SER A 230 14.77 20.92 10.25
C SER A 230 14.01 20.22 11.37
N ALA A 231 13.10 19.29 11.05
CA ALA A 231 12.33 18.52 12.02
C ALA A 231 13.16 17.50 12.83
N GLN A 232 14.30 17.07 12.29
CA GLN A 232 15.27 16.21 12.98
C GLN A 232 16.18 16.98 13.95
N GLY A 233 16.24 18.32 13.86
CA GLY A 233 17.06 19.16 14.73
C GLY A 233 16.66 19.16 16.21
N MET A 234 17.56 19.65 17.08
CA MET A 234 17.40 19.60 18.54
C MET A 234 16.29 20.52 19.09
N GLN A 235 16.04 21.67 18.48
CA GLN A 235 15.04 22.65 18.95
C GLN A 235 13.67 22.47 18.27
N THR A 236 13.27 21.23 18.03
CA THR A 236 12.04 20.93 17.27
C THR A 236 10.87 20.67 18.20
N LYS A 237 9.70 21.16 17.80
CA LYS A 237 8.48 20.90 18.54
C LYS A 237 8.11 19.43 18.35
N LYS A 238 7.96 18.72 19.46
CA LYS A 238 7.57 17.30 19.47
C LYS A 238 6.13 17.13 19.95
N TYR A 239 5.52 16.04 19.55
CA TYR A 239 4.15 15.66 19.90
C TYR A 239 4.15 14.26 20.53
N THR A 240 3.55 14.14 21.70
CA THR A 240 3.38 12.86 22.40
C THR A 240 2.39 11.96 21.65
N HIS A 241 1.41 12.52 20.97
CA HIS A 241 0.51 11.76 20.13
C HIS A 241 0.44 12.34 18.73
N ILE A 242 0.55 11.49 17.71
CA ILE A 242 0.35 11.87 16.32
C ILE A 242 -0.68 10.92 15.69
N VAL A 243 -1.61 11.50 14.96
CA VAL A 243 -2.58 10.82 14.11
C VAL A 243 -2.27 11.19 12.66
N ILE A 244 -2.07 10.18 11.83
CA ILE A 244 -1.76 10.31 10.40
C ILE A 244 -2.91 9.67 9.64
N ASP A 245 -3.75 10.50 9.03
CA ASP A 245 -4.89 10.03 8.24
C ASP A 245 -4.45 9.79 6.78
N ASP A 246 -5.01 8.75 6.15
CA ASP A 246 -4.76 8.35 4.76
C ASP A 246 -3.26 8.21 4.42
N CYS A 247 -2.53 7.46 5.25
CA CYS A 247 -1.08 7.33 5.13
C CYS A 247 -0.63 6.67 3.81
N GLU A 248 -1.52 5.97 3.11
CA GLU A 248 -1.25 5.36 1.81
C GLU A 248 -1.04 6.37 0.68
N LYS A 249 -1.35 7.65 0.90
CA LYS A 249 -1.07 8.74 -0.05
C LYS A 249 0.30 9.38 0.16
N LEU A 250 0.97 9.09 1.28
CA LEU A 250 2.15 9.82 1.73
C LEU A 250 3.46 9.28 1.16
N THR A 251 4.38 10.21 0.88
CA THR A 251 5.76 9.89 0.52
C THR A 251 6.57 9.41 1.72
N ARG A 252 7.73 8.80 1.47
CA ARG A 252 8.63 8.39 2.56
C ARG A 252 9.13 9.58 3.36
N VAL A 253 9.52 10.65 2.67
CA VAL A 253 9.98 11.90 3.31
C VAL A 253 8.89 12.47 4.22
N GLN A 254 7.63 12.47 3.79
CA GLN A 254 6.50 12.91 4.63
C GLN A 254 6.31 12.04 5.87
N LEU A 255 6.40 10.71 5.72
CA LEU A 255 6.27 9.77 6.85
C LEU A 255 7.45 9.88 7.82
N GLU A 256 8.69 10.04 7.32
CA GLU A 256 9.87 10.28 8.14
C GLU A 256 9.83 11.65 8.81
N PHE A 257 9.25 12.67 8.16
CA PHE A 257 9.05 14.00 8.73
C PHE A 257 8.11 13.93 9.93
N LEU A 258 6.95 13.28 9.78
CA LEU A 258 6.01 13.09 10.89
C LEU A 258 6.61 12.24 12.01
N LYS A 259 7.44 11.23 11.67
CA LYS A 259 8.22 10.46 12.63
C LYS A 259 9.20 11.34 13.40
N ALA A 260 9.87 12.28 12.74
CA ALA A 260 10.79 13.20 13.40
C ALA A 260 10.07 14.11 14.41
N LEU A 261 8.79 14.43 14.19
CA LEU A 261 7.98 15.21 15.13
C LEU A 261 7.44 14.40 16.32
N TYR A 262 7.50 13.07 16.26
CA TYR A 262 6.98 12.20 17.31
C TYR A 262 7.90 12.17 18.54
N ASN A 263 7.31 12.33 19.73
CA ASN A 263 8.00 12.19 21.00
C ASN A 263 7.75 10.79 21.58
N ASP A 264 8.76 9.93 21.57
CA ASP A 264 8.60 8.56 22.05
C ASP A 264 8.64 8.52 23.60
N LYS A 265 7.49 8.26 24.20
CA LYS A 265 7.27 8.08 25.63
C LYS A 265 6.60 6.72 25.89
N VAL A 266 6.59 6.27 27.13
CA VAL A 266 5.91 5.01 27.51
C VAL A 266 4.41 5.02 27.17
N TYR A 267 3.81 6.21 27.14
CA TYR A 267 2.39 6.43 26.91
C TYR A 267 2.09 7.23 25.63
N SER A 268 3.06 7.43 24.74
CA SER A 268 2.86 8.10 23.46
C SER A 268 2.16 7.20 22.44
N SER A 269 1.59 7.81 21.39
CA SER A 269 1.01 7.03 20.29
C SER A 269 1.18 7.65 18.92
N LEU A 270 1.53 6.81 17.94
CA LEU A 270 1.62 7.15 16.53
C LEU A 270 0.62 6.32 15.73
N ASN A 271 -0.54 6.89 15.46
CA ASN A 271 -1.65 6.16 14.86
C ASN A 271 -1.73 6.46 13.36
N PHE A 272 -1.84 5.42 12.54
CA PHE A 272 -1.97 5.49 11.09
C PHE A 272 -3.35 4.97 10.67
N THR A 273 -4.01 5.67 9.76
CA THR A 273 -5.15 5.09 9.02
C THR A 273 -4.73 4.76 7.59
N LEU A 274 -5.27 3.65 7.07
CA LEU A 274 -4.98 3.20 5.71
C LEU A 274 -6.25 2.74 4.99
N ASN A 275 -6.52 3.31 3.82
CA ASN A 275 -7.54 2.78 2.91
C ASN A 275 -6.97 1.63 2.08
N THR A 276 -7.62 0.46 2.12
CA THR A 276 -7.16 -0.72 1.37
C THR A 276 -7.57 -0.70 -0.11
N ASP A 277 -8.60 0.07 -0.44
CA ASP A 277 -9.24 0.20 -1.76
C ASP A 277 -8.84 1.49 -2.50
N SER A 278 -7.93 2.29 -1.95
CA SER A 278 -7.54 3.56 -2.57
C SER A 278 -6.57 3.37 -3.74
N ASN A 279 -6.76 4.16 -4.79
CA ASN A 279 -5.79 4.27 -5.88
C ASN A 279 -4.44 4.73 -5.33
N MET A 280 -3.39 4.03 -5.72
CA MET A 280 -2.03 4.35 -5.29
C MET A 280 -1.59 5.68 -5.90
N THR A 281 -1.02 6.54 -5.05
CA THR A 281 -0.41 7.80 -5.49
C THR A 281 0.98 7.49 -6.03
N LEU A 282 1.40 8.13 -7.14
CA LEU A 282 2.67 7.81 -7.84
C LEU A 282 3.91 7.77 -6.92
N ASN A 283 3.94 8.67 -5.93
CA ASN A 283 5.04 8.83 -4.98
C ASN A 283 4.75 8.27 -3.59
N ALA A 284 3.62 7.57 -3.41
CA ALA A 284 3.28 6.93 -2.15
C ALA A 284 4.33 5.89 -1.76
N TRP A 285 4.66 5.85 -0.47
CA TRP A 285 5.63 4.88 0.04
C TRP A 285 5.01 3.52 0.35
N ILE A 286 3.86 3.52 1.05
CA ILE A 286 3.19 2.29 1.47
C ILE A 286 2.51 1.66 0.26
N THR A 287 3.12 0.61 -0.27
CA THR A 287 2.76 -0.03 -1.55
C THR A 287 3.04 -1.54 -1.48
N LYS A 288 2.58 -2.31 -2.47
CA LYS A 288 2.93 -3.74 -2.56
C LYS A 288 4.46 -3.89 -2.65
N GLY A 289 5.09 -4.52 -1.66
CA GLY A 289 6.55 -4.64 -1.53
C GLY A 289 7.24 -3.55 -0.69
N ARG A 290 6.54 -2.51 -0.24
CA ARG A 290 7.05 -1.51 0.73
C ARG A 290 6.09 -1.36 1.90
N SER A 291 6.46 -1.95 3.03
CA SER A 291 5.65 -1.94 4.25
C SER A 291 6.20 -0.96 5.28
N PHE A 292 5.41 -0.73 6.33
CA PHE A 292 5.81 0.01 7.53
C PHE A 292 7.11 -0.48 8.18
N ALA A 293 7.49 -1.75 7.99
CA ALA A 293 8.76 -2.29 8.48
C ALA A 293 9.97 -1.56 7.89
N SER A 294 9.88 -1.12 6.63
CA SER A 294 10.94 -0.32 5.97
C SER A 294 11.14 1.06 6.60
N LEU A 295 10.15 1.56 7.34
CA LEU A 295 10.21 2.82 8.10
C LEU A 295 10.59 2.58 9.58
N GLY A 296 10.89 1.33 9.94
CA GLY A 296 11.22 0.93 11.31
C GLY A 296 10.01 0.72 12.22
N TYR A 297 8.81 0.50 11.69
CA TYR A 297 7.62 0.19 12.49
C TYR A 297 7.27 -1.29 12.41
N ASP A 298 7.27 -1.97 13.57
CA ASP A 298 6.79 -3.35 13.68
C ASP A 298 5.26 -3.40 13.88
N MET A 299 4.53 -3.67 12.80
CA MET A 299 3.06 -3.72 12.85
C MET A 299 2.49 -5.03 13.40
N LYS A 300 3.32 -5.99 13.83
CA LYS A 300 2.86 -7.29 14.36
C LYS A 300 2.03 -7.09 15.63
N GLY A 301 0.76 -7.52 15.59
CA GLY A 301 -0.18 -7.32 16.69
C GLY A 301 -0.61 -5.86 16.92
N LYS A 302 -0.17 -4.93 16.07
CA LYS A 302 -0.45 -3.49 16.13
C LYS A 302 -1.19 -3.00 14.87
N SER A 303 -1.83 -3.91 14.14
CA SER A 303 -2.68 -3.61 12.99
C SER A 303 -4.09 -4.12 13.26
N ILE A 304 -5.08 -3.26 13.01
CA ILE A 304 -6.51 -3.56 13.17
C ILE A 304 -7.20 -3.34 11.83
N SER A 305 -7.93 -4.35 11.36
CA SER A 305 -8.69 -4.30 10.11
C SER A 305 -10.17 -4.06 10.38
N LEU A 306 -10.75 -3.02 9.78
CA LEU A 306 -12.18 -2.76 9.80
C LEU A 306 -12.82 -3.34 8.55
N LYS A 307 -13.81 -4.22 8.73
CA LYS A 307 -14.52 -4.89 7.62
C LYS A 307 -15.87 -4.26 7.28
N ARG A 308 -16.52 -3.60 8.25
CA ARG A 308 -17.88 -3.10 8.07
C ARG A 308 -17.88 -1.71 7.46
N THR A 309 -18.38 -1.62 6.23
CA THR A 309 -18.62 -0.36 5.52
C THR A 309 -19.95 0.24 5.98
N PHE A 310 -19.95 1.54 6.25
CA PHE A 310 -21.17 2.29 6.57
C PHE A 310 -21.69 2.96 5.30
N ALA A 311 -22.98 2.80 5.01
CA ALA A 311 -23.60 3.49 3.88
C ALA A 311 -23.49 5.01 4.10
N GLU A 312 -23.09 5.74 3.06
CA GLU A 312 -23.23 7.19 3.04
C GLU A 312 -24.70 7.53 3.31
N LYS A 313 -24.99 8.19 4.43
CA LYS A 313 -26.27 8.89 4.52
C LYS A 313 -26.22 9.96 3.44
N SER A 314 -27.04 9.79 2.40
CA SER A 314 -27.25 10.67 1.25
C SER A 314 -27.64 12.13 1.57
N ASN A 315 -27.51 12.55 2.83
CA ASN A 315 -27.83 13.88 3.33
C ASN A 315 -26.60 14.72 3.74
N GLU A 316 -25.42 14.14 3.98
CA GLU A 316 -24.26 14.95 4.44
C GLU A 316 -23.62 15.74 3.29
N ASN A 317 -23.51 15.15 2.10
CA ASN A 317 -23.06 15.88 0.90
C ASN A 317 -24.08 16.92 0.38
N LYS A 318 -25.36 16.84 0.78
CA LYS A 318 -26.38 17.86 0.42
C LYS A 318 -26.26 19.14 1.24
N ILE A 319 -25.70 19.06 2.45
CA ILE A 319 -25.48 20.23 3.32
C ILE A 319 -24.21 20.96 2.86
N ILE A 320 -23.15 20.21 2.56
CA ILE A 320 -21.89 20.77 2.03
C ILE A 320 -22.08 21.37 0.62
N ALA A 321 -22.86 20.72 -0.26
CA ALA A 321 -23.15 21.26 -1.59
C ALA A 321 -24.08 22.49 -1.59
N LYS A 322 -24.80 22.78 -0.50
CA LYS A 322 -25.65 23.96 -0.39
C LYS A 322 -24.90 25.22 0.04
N GLU A 323 -23.76 25.08 0.71
CA GLU A 323 -22.95 26.21 1.18
C GLU A 323 -21.76 26.53 0.25
N MET A 324 -21.47 25.68 -0.74
CA MET A 324 -20.33 25.83 -1.66
C MET A 324 -20.70 26.24 -3.09
N ASN A 325 -21.81 26.97 -3.28
CA ASN A 325 -22.10 27.64 -4.55
C ASN A 325 -21.81 29.13 -4.46
N HIS A 326 -20.51 29.45 -4.48
CA HIS A 326 -20.02 30.57 -5.27
C HIS A 326 -18.61 30.23 -5.77
N ASP A 327 -18.44 30.39 -7.07
CA ASP A 327 -17.20 30.40 -7.85
C ASP A 327 -16.66 29.05 -8.37
N ASN A 328 -17.18 28.74 -9.57
CA ASN A 328 -16.46 28.27 -10.77
C ASN A 328 -15.24 27.35 -10.60
N LEU A 329 -15.40 26.10 -11.07
CA LEU A 329 -14.52 25.50 -12.09
C LEU A 329 -15.14 24.23 -12.68
N LYS A 330 -15.77 24.37 -13.85
CA LYS A 330 -15.89 23.27 -14.82
C LYS A 330 -14.52 23.12 -15.48
N LYS A 331 -13.85 21.98 -15.27
CA LYS A 331 -13.11 21.22 -16.31
C LYS A 331 -12.47 19.95 -15.75
N ASN A 332 -12.75 18.86 -16.45
CA ASN A 332 -11.96 17.63 -16.58
C ASN A 332 -11.85 16.69 -15.36
N THR A 333 -12.95 15.99 -15.06
CA THR A 333 -12.89 14.67 -14.41
C THR A 333 -12.64 13.59 -15.46
N SER A 334 -11.37 13.33 -15.77
CA SER A 334 -10.93 12.06 -16.35
C SER A 334 -10.39 11.24 -15.18
N SER A 335 -11.12 10.20 -14.79
CA SER A 335 -10.77 9.28 -13.71
C SER A 335 -9.45 8.56 -14.01
N ASN A 336 -8.37 9.02 -13.38
CA ASN A 336 -7.06 8.37 -13.42
C ASN A 336 -7.07 7.15 -12.49
N LYS A 337 -7.37 5.97 -13.06
CA LYS A 337 -6.99 4.68 -12.46
C LYS A 337 -5.46 4.55 -12.58
N SER A 338 -4.79 4.27 -11.46
CA SER A 338 -3.36 3.97 -11.42
C SER A 338 -3.21 2.47 -11.44
N PHE A 339 -2.61 1.95 -12.51
CA PHE A 339 -2.46 0.54 -12.78
C PHE A 339 -1.17 0.00 -12.15
N VAL A 340 -1.26 -1.05 -11.33
CA VAL A 340 -0.09 -1.75 -10.76
C VAL A 340 0.00 -3.10 -11.43
N LEU A 341 0.96 -3.21 -12.34
CA LEU A 341 1.25 -4.39 -13.10
C LEU A 341 2.15 -5.32 -12.27
N ASP A 342 1.56 -6.37 -11.72
CA ASP A 342 2.30 -7.47 -11.09
C ASP A 342 2.64 -8.51 -12.15
N THR A 343 3.93 -8.84 -12.31
CA THR A 343 4.33 -10.02 -13.08
C THR A 343 4.11 -11.25 -12.20
N ILE A 344 3.20 -12.12 -12.64
CA ILE A 344 2.79 -13.31 -11.93
C ILE A 344 3.22 -14.53 -12.76
N GLU A 345 3.72 -15.55 -12.08
CA GLU A 345 4.02 -16.85 -12.69
C GLU A 345 2.87 -17.82 -12.42
N TYR A 346 2.31 -18.36 -13.51
CA TYR A 346 1.37 -19.46 -13.49
C TYR A 346 2.06 -20.72 -14.04
N ILE A 347 1.96 -21.82 -13.31
CA ILE A 347 2.51 -23.12 -13.69
C ILE A 347 1.33 -24.06 -13.94
N ASP A 348 1.19 -24.55 -15.16
CA ASP A 348 0.29 -25.64 -15.52
C ASP A 348 0.91 -26.95 -15.01
N LEU A 349 0.32 -27.52 -13.95
CA LEU A 349 0.83 -28.72 -13.30
C LEU A 349 0.61 -29.99 -14.15
N LYS A 350 -0.30 -29.97 -15.13
CA LYS A 350 -0.58 -31.12 -16.00
C LYS A 350 0.38 -31.21 -17.16
N HIS A 351 0.73 -30.08 -17.76
CA HIS A 351 1.62 -30.03 -18.94
C HIS A 351 3.05 -29.63 -18.57
N ASN A 352 3.30 -29.25 -17.31
CA ASN A 352 4.58 -28.75 -16.80
C ASN A 352 5.10 -27.54 -17.60
N VAL A 353 4.20 -26.61 -17.88
CA VAL A 353 4.47 -25.36 -18.62
C VAL A 353 4.33 -24.20 -17.66
N SER A 354 5.31 -23.28 -17.66
CA SER A 354 5.24 -22.02 -16.92
C SER A 354 4.88 -20.89 -17.88
N HIS A 355 3.88 -20.11 -17.50
CA HIS A 355 3.46 -18.90 -18.16
C HIS A 355 3.69 -17.72 -17.24
N ARG A 356 4.28 -16.65 -17.77
CA ARG A 356 4.33 -15.36 -17.09
C ARG A 356 3.28 -14.45 -17.70
N PHE A 357 2.51 -13.82 -16.85
CA PHE A 357 1.55 -12.80 -17.26
C PHE A 357 1.65 -11.62 -16.33
N ILE A 358 1.19 -10.49 -16.83
CA ILE A 358 1.13 -9.26 -16.10
C ILE A 358 -0.34 -8.99 -15.80
N LYS A 359 -0.64 -8.74 -14.52
CA LYS A 359 -1.98 -8.44 -14.05
C LYS A 359 -2.03 -7.06 -13.44
N ASP A 360 -3.04 -6.30 -13.78
CA ASP A 360 -3.28 -5.00 -13.18
C ASP A 360 -4.06 -5.12 -11.86
N SER A 361 -3.54 -4.53 -10.79
CA SER A 361 -4.22 -4.47 -9.49
C SER A 361 -5.45 -3.55 -9.50
N GLY A 362 -5.55 -2.62 -10.46
CA GLY A 362 -6.70 -1.72 -10.63
C GLY A 362 -7.83 -2.28 -11.51
N ASN A 363 -7.54 -3.35 -12.26
CA ASN A 363 -8.45 -4.04 -13.17
C ASN A 363 -8.08 -5.52 -13.22
N ILE A 364 -8.61 -6.27 -12.25
CA ILE A 364 -8.21 -7.65 -11.93
C ILE A 364 -8.54 -8.62 -13.09
N ASP A 365 -9.43 -8.23 -14.02
CA ASP A 365 -9.78 -8.96 -15.24
C ASP A 365 -8.87 -8.66 -16.45
N GLU A 366 -7.99 -7.65 -16.37
CA GLU A 366 -7.04 -7.34 -17.44
C GLU A 366 -5.71 -8.08 -17.25
N ILE A 367 -5.43 -8.96 -18.19
CA ILE A 367 -4.24 -9.82 -18.21
C ILE A 367 -3.46 -9.55 -19.50
N TYR A 368 -2.14 -9.43 -19.37
CA TYR A 368 -1.22 -9.28 -20.50
C TYR A 368 -0.21 -10.44 -20.52
N ILE A 369 0.09 -10.97 -21.71
CA ILE A 369 1.10 -12.01 -21.90
C ILE A 369 2.16 -11.47 -22.86
N GLU A 370 3.43 -11.76 -22.58
CA GLU A 370 4.54 -11.42 -23.48
C GLU A 370 4.51 -12.33 -24.72
N ALA A 371 4.19 -11.76 -25.88
CA ALA A 371 4.26 -12.42 -27.18
C ALA A 371 5.21 -11.64 -28.09
N ASN A 372 6.26 -12.30 -28.61
CA ASN A 372 7.23 -11.69 -29.52
C ASN A 372 7.91 -10.40 -29.00
N GLY A 373 8.06 -10.26 -27.68
CA GLY A 373 8.67 -9.08 -27.04
C GLY A 373 7.74 -7.87 -26.88
N ILE A 374 6.44 -8.06 -27.08
CA ILE A 374 5.37 -7.08 -26.86
C ILE A 374 4.35 -7.69 -25.89
N ASP A 375 3.86 -6.90 -24.94
CA ASP A 375 2.79 -7.33 -24.02
C ASP A 375 1.43 -7.24 -24.75
N GLU A 376 0.83 -8.38 -25.05
CA GLU A 376 -0.50 -8.46 -25.69
C GLU A 376 -1.58 -8.67 -24.63
N LYS A 377 -2.66 -7.88 -24.70
CA LYS A 377 -3.83 -8.06 -23.83
C LYS A 377 -4.55 -9.35 -24.19
N VAL A 378 -4.85 -10.17 -23.19
CA VAL A 378 -5.65 -11.38 -23.34
C VAL A 378 -7.13 -10.99 -23.45
N GLU A 379 -7.78 -11.36 -24.55
CA GLU A 379 -9.20 -11.05 -24.78
C GLU A 379 -10.16 -11.94 -23.99
N ASP A 380 -9.82 -13.21 -23.77
CA ASP A 380 -10.70 -14.19 -23.11
C ASP A 380 -10.11 -14.65 -21.76
N VAL A 381 -10.61 -14.06 -20.68
CA VAL A 381 -10.26 -14.38 -19.29
C VAL A 381 -11.41 -15.08 -18.57
N ILE A 382 -11.09 -15.92 -17.60
CA ILE A 382 -12.06 -16.59 -16.74
C ILE A 382 -11.91 -16.16 -15.29
N SER A 383 -13.03 -16.05 -14.58
CA SER A 383 -13.08 -15.83 -13.14
C SER A 383 -13.06 -17.16 -12.41
N ILE A 384 -12.16 -17.31 -11.43
CA ILE A 384 -12.00 -18.50 -10.60
C ILE A 384 -12.22 -18.07 -9.14
N PRO A 385 -13.17 -18.68 -8.42
CA PRO A 385 -13.37 -18.36 -7.00
C PRO A 385 -12.15 -18.76 -6.16
N LEU A 386 -11.69 -17.87 -5.29
CA LEU A 386 -10.59 -18.05 -4.34
C LEU A 386 -11.14 -18.18 -2.92
N PHE A 387 -10.62 -19.14 -2.16
CA PHE A 387 -10.95 -19.37 -0.75
C PHE A 387 -9.70 -19.22 0.15
N ASN A 388 -9.81 -18.44 1.23
CA ASN A 388 -8.70 -17.94 2.04
C ASN A 388 -8.39 -18.74 3.32
N GLU A 389 -9.37 -19.31 4.02
CA GLU A 389 -9.14 -20.10 5.24
C GLU A 389 -9.96 -21.40 5.29
N ILE A 390 -9.23 -22.49 5.54
CA ILE A 390 -9.73 -23.77 6.04
C ILE A 390 -9.80 -23.61 7.57
N ALA A 391 -11.01 -23.53 8.12
CA ALA A 391 -11.20 -23.34 9.55
C ALA A 391 -11.19 -24.69 10.28
N ALA A 392 -10.38 -24.77 11.34
CA ALA A 392 -10.44 -25.84 12.31
C ALA A 392 -11.80 -25.83 13.04
N GLY A 393 -12.49 -26.97 13.03
CA GLY A 393 -13.59 -27.30 13.94
C GLY A 393 -15.03 -27.00 13.45
N ASN A 394 -15.81 -28.08 13.36
CA ASN A 394 -17.19 -28.26 12.89
C ASN A 394 -17.46 -28.05 11.39
N PRO A 395 -18.36 -28.86 10.79
CA PRO A 395 -18.39 -29.09 9.34
C PRO A 395 -18.84 -27.84 8.59
N ILE A 396 -18.06 -27.39 7.61
CA ILE A 396 -18.48 -26.37 6.66
C ILE A 396 -19.15 -27.11 5.49
N LEU A 397 -20.49 -27.05 5.45
CA LEU A 397 -21.19 -26.93 4.16
C LEU A 397 -20.41 -25.90 3.36
N ILE A 398 -19.81 -26.29 2.22
CA ILE A 398 -19.15 -25.38 1.26
C ILE A 398 -20.03 -24.14 1.18
N ASN A 399 -19.60 -23.07 1.85
CA ASN A 399 -20.38 -21.85 1.89
C ASN A 399 -20.22 -21.29 0.47
N ASP A 400 -21.32 -21.03 -0.25
CA ASP A 400 -21.30 -20.44 -1.60
C ASP A 400 -20.72 -19.00 -1.62
N GLU A 401 -20.22 -18.52 -0.47
CA GLU A 401 -19.61 -17.22 -0.29
C GLU A 401 -18.15 -17.25 -0.76
N VAL A 402 -17.94 -16.83 -2.01
CA VAL A 402 -16.63 -16.59 -2.62
C VAL A 402 -15.90 -15.48 -1.85
N ASP A 403 -14.72 -15.75 -1.30
CA ASP A 403 -13.92 -14.72 -0.61
C ASP A 403 -13.46 -13.64 -1.61
N GLU A 404 -12.87 -14.06 -2.72
CA GLU A 404 -12.42 -13.20 -3.83
C GLU A 404 -12.47 -13.97 -5.16
N ASN A 405 -12.47 -13.27 -6.31
CA ASN A 405 -12.34 -13.89 -7.62
C ASN A 405 -10.95 -13.63 -8.21
N TYR A 406 -10.33 -14.67 -8.76
CA TYR A 406 -9.05 -14.60 -9.44
C TYR A 406 -9.21 -14.85 -10.94
N TYR A 407 -8.64 -13.98 -11.77
CA TYR A 407 -8.75 -14.08 -13.21
C TYR A 407 -7.49 -14.67 -13.84
N LEU A 408 -7.69 -15.56 -14.82
CA LEU A 408 -6.63 -16.17 -15.64
C LEU A 408 -7.07 -16.27 -17.11
N PRO A 409 -6.12 -16.31 -18.06
CA PRO A 409 -6.42 -16.63 -19.46
C PRO A 409 -7.16 -17.95 -19.57
N LYS A 410 -8.29 -17.96 -20.28
CA LYS A 410 -9.14 -19.14 -20.41
C LYS A 410 -8.40 -20.33 -21.04
N GLU A 411 -7.52 -20.05 -21.98
CA GLU A 411 -6.76 -21.06 -22.71
C GLU A 411 -5.86 -21.90 -21.80
N TRP A 412 -5.47 -21.37 -20.64
CA TRP A 412 -4.63 -22.06 -19.67
C TRP A 412 -5.41 -23.08 -18.84
N ILE A 413 -6.74 -22.94 -18.78
CA ILE A 413 -7.60 -23.78 -17.95
C ILE A 413 -8.66 -24.45 -18.83
N LYS A 414 -8.32 -25.65 -19.30
CA LYS A 414 -9.18 -26.45 -20.20
C LYS A 414 -10.55 -26.80 -19.61
N ASN A 415 -10.67 -26.91 -18.28
CA ASN A 415 -11.94 -27.19 -17.60
C ASN A 415 -12.25 -26.10 -16.56
N THR A 416 -13.21 -25.24 -16.88
CA THR A 416 -13.59 -24.11 -16.02
C THR A 416 -14.72 -24.44 -15.05
N LYS A 417 -15.51 -25.48 -15.33
CA LYS A 417 -16.65 -25.90 -14.50
C LYS A 417 -16.15 -26.62 -13.25
N GLY A 418 -16.53 -26.11 -12.08
CA GLY A 418 -16.14 -26.68 -10.79
C GLY A 418 -14.67 -26.44 -10.43
N THR A 419 -14.04 -25.42 -11.02
CA THR A 419 -12.66 -25.04 -10.71
C THR A 419 -12.65 -23.92 -9.67
N PHE A 420 -11.79 -24.03 -8.67
CA PHE A 420 -11.61 -23.06 -7.60
C PHE A 420 -10.14 -22.95 -7.20
N MET A 421 -9.79 -21.94 -6.41
CA MET A 421 -8.42 -21.69 -5.98
C MET A 421 -8.33 -21.70 -4.45
N LEU A 422 -7.28 -22.32 -3.93
CA LEU A 422 -6.96 -22.38 -2.51
C LEU A 422 -5.61 -21.71 -2.25
N LYS A 423 -5.52 -20.92 -1.18
CA LYS A 423 -4.24 -20.42 -0.70
C LYS A 423 -3.50 -21.49 0.10
N VAL A 424 -2.25 -21.76 -0.26
CA VAL A 424 -1.40 -22.75 0.42
C VAL A 424 -0.94 -22.20 1.75
N LYS A 425 -1.02 -23.03 2.80
CA LYS A 425 -0.46 -22.77 4.13
C LYS A 425 0.44 -23.93 4.55
N GLY A 426 1.67 -23.62 4.94
CA GLY A 426 2.72 -24.58 5.32
C GLY A 426 3.61 -25.03 4.15
N ASP A 427 4.66 -25.79 4.48
CA ASP A 427 5.70 -26.24 3.54
C ASP A 427 5.60 -27.74 3.19
N SER A 428 4.48 -28.41 3.49
CA SER A 428 4.35 -29.87 3.31
C SER A 428 4.48 -30.36 1.86
N MET A 429 4.39 -29.44 0.88
CA MET A 429 4.46 -29.74 -0.55
C MET A 429 5.68 -29.09 -1.24
N ILE A 430 6.69 -28.66 -0.47
CA ILE A 430 7.83 -27.88 -0.95
C ILE A 430 8.63 -28.59 -2.06
N ASN A 431 8.79 -29.92 -2.01
CA ASN A 431 9.51 -30.69 -3.04
C ASN A 431 8.75 -30.79 -4.37
N LYS A 432 7.47 -30.38 -4.40
CA LYS A 432 6.70 -30.16 -5.63
C LYS A 432 6.73 -28.71 -6.10
N ASN A 433 7.62 -27.90 -5.54
CA ASN A 433 7.68 -26.46 -5.78
C ASN A 433 6.34 -25.78 -5.44
N ILE A 434 5.66 -26.22 -4.38
CA ILE A 434 4.47 -25.54 -3.85
C ILE A 434 4.86 -24.98 -2.48
N ASN A 435 4.94 -23.65 -2.38
CA ASN A 435 5.42 -22.96 -1.19
C ASN A 435 4.26 -22.41 -0.35
N ASP A 436 4.54 -22.13 0.92
CA ASP A 436 3.63 -21.37 1.77
C ASP A 436 3.27 -20.03 1.11
N GLY A 437 1.98 -19.73 1.03
CA GLY A 437 1.47 -18.51 0.42
C GLY A 437 1.22 -18.57 -1.10
N ASP A 438 1.62 -19.62 -1.81
CA ASP A 438 1.24 -19.86 -3.21
C ASP A 438 -0.28 -20.11 -3.34
N TYR A 439 -0.84 -19.96 -4.54
CA TYR A 439 -2.24 -20.31 -4.80
C TYR A 439 -2.34 -21.52 -5.72
N VAL A 440 -3.14 -22.51 -5.34
CA VAL A 440 -3.32 -23.75 -6.11
C VAL A 440 -4.71 -23.80 -6.69
N ILE A 441 -4.79 -24.07 -7.99
CA ILE A 441 -6.05 -24.21 -8.72
C ILE A 441 -6.48 -25.66 -8.68
N ILE A 442 -7.66 -25.90 -8.11
CA ILE A 442 -8.28 -27.22 -7.95
C ILE A 442 -9.40 -27.36 -8.97
N SER A 443 -9.36 -28.43 -9.75
CA SER A 443 -10.49 -28.84 -10.60
C SER A 443 -11.27 -29.94 -9.89
N ASN A 444 -12.58 -29.73 -9.71
CA ASN A 444 -13.48 -30.75 -9.19
C ASN A 444 -13.50 -31.95 -10.15
N GLN A 445 -12.84 -33.03 -9.75
CA GLN A 445 -12.79 -34.30 -10.45
C GLN A 445 -13.09 -35.39 -9.43
N SER A 446 -14.05 -36.26 -9.75
CA SER A 446 -14.54 -37.26 -8.80
C SER A 446 -13.50 -38.33 -8.44
N TYR A 447 -12.47 -38.54 -9.27
CA TYR A 447 -11.44 -39.56 -9.05
C TYR A 447 -10.06 -39.06 -9.49
N PRO A 448 -9.12 -38.80 -8.57
CA PRO A 448 -7.74 -38.47 -8.89
C PRO A 448 -6.95 -39.70 -9.37
N ASN A 449 -5.92 -39.49 -10.19
CA ASN A 449 -4.99 -40.55 -10.60
C ASN A 449 -3.84 -40.68 -9.60
N VAL A 450 -3.26 -41.88 -9.50
CA VAL A 450 -2.06 -42.09 -8.67
C VAL A 450 -0.94 -41.13 -9.10
N LYS A 451 -0.35 -40.44 -8.12
CA LYS A 451 0.62 -39.33 -8.21
C LYS A 451 0.04 -37.94 -8.47
N ASP A 452 -1.28 -37.80 -8.63
CA ASP A 452 -1.89 -36.47 -8.70
C ASP A 452 -1.73 -35.74 -7.36
N ILE A 453 -1.59 -34.42 -7.43
CA ILE A 453 -1.68 -33.55 -6.25
C ILE A 453 -3.17 -33.28 -6.03
N VAL A 454 -3.65 -33.60 -4.84
CA VAL A 454 -5.08 -33.58 -4.49
C VAL A 454 -5.34 -32.67 -3.30
N ALA A 455 -6.44 -31.91 -3.39
CA ALA A 455 -7.04 -31.29 -2.23
C ALA A 455 -8.03 -32.29 -1.62
N VAL A 456 -7.82 -32.62 -0.34
CA VAL A 456 -8.61 -33.60 0.40
C VAL A 456 -9.14 -32.94 1.65
N ASP A 457 -10.44 -33.06 1.90
CA ASP A 457 -11.05 -32.76 3.18
C ASP A 457 -10.98 -34.00 4.06
N ILE A 458 -10.34 -33.87 5.23
CA ILE A 458 -10.24 -34.90 6.26
C ILE A 458 -10.84 -34.31 7.53
N GLU A 459 -11.98 -34.83 7.95
CA GLU A 459 -12.68 -34.39 9.18
C GLU A 459 -12.96 -32.87 9.26
N GLY A 460 -13.18 -32.21 8.11
CA GLY A 460 -13.45 -30.77 8.02
C GLY A 460 -12.21 -29.91 7.78
N GLU A 461 -11.02 -30.52 7.72
CA GLU A 461 -9.77 -29.83 7.39
C GLU A 461 -9.29 -30.21 5.99
N ALA A 462 -9.28 -29.23 5.07
CA ALA A 462 -8.69 -29.44 3.75
C ALA A 462 -7.15 -29.44 3.81
N THR A 463 -6.53 -30.37 3.09
CA THR A 463 -5.09 -30.54 2.99
C THR A 463 -4.68 -30.83 1.56
N LEU A 464 -3.50 -30.35 1.16
CA LEU A 464 -2.90 -30.64 -0.15
C LEU A 464 -1.85 -31.73 0.01
N LYS A 465 -1.99 -32.84 -0.75
CA LYS A 465 -1.09 -34.00 -0.69
C LYS A 465 -0.96 -34.67 -2.05
N THR A 466 0.06 -35.51 -2.24
CA THR A 466 0.16 -36.38 -3.41
C THR A 466 -0.55 -37.70 -3.16
N TYR A 467 -1.52 -38.03 -4.00
CA TYR A 467 -2.29 -39.26 -3.91
C TYR A 467 -1.46 -40.47 -4.33
N LYS A 468 -1.35 -41.49 -3.48
CA LYS A 468 -0.76 -42.80 -3.79
C LYS A 468 -1.64 -43.94 -3.28
N ILE A 469 -1.43 -45.10 -3.87
CA ILE A 469 -1.96 -46.37 -3.34
C ILE A 469 -0.76 -47.20 -2.90
N ILE A 470 -0.69 -47.51 -1.60
CA ILE A 470 0.38 -48.34 -1.01
C ILE A 470 -0.30 -49.51 -0.30
N ASN A 471 0.09 -50.75 -0.64
CA ASN A 471 -0.50 -51.97 -0.08
C ASN A 471 -2.04 -52.01 -0.18
N GLY A 472 -2.61 -51.46 -1.26
CA GLY A 472 -4.05 -51.40 -1.47
C GLY A 472 -4.79 -50.32 -0.67
N LYS A 473 -4.07 -49.50 0.12
CA LYS A 473 -4.64 -48.42 0.93
C LYS A 473 -4.37 -47.05 0.28
N ILE A 474 -5.34 -46.15 0.40
CA ILE A 474 -5.18 -44.75 0.00
C ILE A 474 -4.17 -44.09 0.93
N THR A 475 -3.11 -43.55 0.36
CA THR A 475 -2.03 -42.87 1.09
C THR A 475 -1.84 -41.47 0.53
N LEU A 476 -1.96 -40.46 1.40
CA LEU A 476 -1.74 -39.06 1.07
C LEU A 476 -0.33 -38.68 1.50
N MET A 477 0.55 -38.54 0.52
CA MET A 477 1.96 -38.26 0.74
C MET A 477 2.19 -36.75 0.85
N PRO A 478 2.85 -36.26 1.91
CA PRO A 478 3.52 -34.98 1.83
C PRO A 478 4.70 -35.08 0.87
N GLU A 479 5.09 -33.95 0.32
CA GLU A 479 6.27 -33.78 -0.53
C GLU A 479 7.27 -32.89 0.24
N ASN A 480 7.51 -33.27 1.49
CA ASN A 480 8.48 -32.69 2.42
C ASN A 480 8.83 -33.76 3.47
N GLU A 481 10.12 -34.04 3.65
CA GLU A 481 10.61 -35.11 4.54
C GLU A 481 10.28 -34.89 6.02
N LYS A 482 9.90 -33.67 6.42
CA LYS A 482 9.50 -33.35 7.80
C LYS A 482 8.13 -33.90 8.19
N TYR A 483 7.37 -34.43 7.24
CA TYR A 483 5.98 -34.83 7.43
C TYR A 483 5.77 -36.30 7.08
N ASP A 484 4.96 -36.99 7.89
CA ASP A 484 4.63 -38.39 7.66
C ASP A 484 3.46 -38.56 6.66
N PRO A 485 3.44 -39.67 5.89
CA PRO A 485 2.28 -40.02 5.07
C PRO A 485 1.01 -40.22 5.89
N ILE A 486 -0.14 -39.78 5.37
CA ILE A 486 -1.45 -40.03 5.96
C ILE A 486 -2.08 -41.23 5.26
N ILE A 487 -2.29 -42.32 6.00
CA ILE A 487 -2.92 -43.54 5.49
C ILE A 487 -4.41 -43.50 5.86
N ILE A 488 -5.28 -43.60 4.85
CA ILE A 488 -6.72 -43.57 5.06
C ILE A 488 -7.22 -45.00 5.26
N GLU A 489 -7.71 -45.30 6.46
CA GLU A 489 -8.24 -46.62 6.84
C GLU A 489 -9.75 -46.57 7.12
N ASP A 490 -10.19 -45.70 8.05
CA ASP A 490 -11.60 -45.60 8.51
C ASP A 490 -12.11 -44.15 8.64
N GLN A 491 -11.35 -43.15 8.18
CA GLN A 491 -11.69 -41.73 8.30
C GLN A 491 -12.73 -41.29 7.26
N GLN A 492 -13.65 -40.40 7.64
CA GLN A 492 -14.46 -39.67 6.67
C GLN A 492 -13.56 -38.67 5.95
N PHE A 493 -13.24 -38.97 4.70
CA PHE A 493 -12.51 -38.07 3.82
C PHE A 493 -13.28 -37.85 2.52
N SER A 494 -13.08 -36.71 1.89
CA SER A 494 -13.59 -36.44 0.55
C SER A 494 -12.54 -35.75 -0.31
N PHE A 495 -12.44 -36.18 -1.57
CA PHE A 495 -11.63 -35.45 -2.54
C PHE A 495 -12.37 -34.18 -2.93
N LEU A 496 -11.76 -33.03 -2.65
CA LEU A 496 -12.25 -31.72 -3.11
C LEU A 496 -11.89 -31.50 -4.58
N GLY A 497 -10.79 -32.08 -5.03
CA GLY A 497 -10.40 -32.13 -6.44
C GLY A 497 -8.90 -32.31 -6.66
N VAL A 498 -8.50 -32.18 -7.92
CA VAL A 498 -7.10 -32.33 -8.37
C VAL A 498 -6.49 -30.95 -8.64
N ALA A 499 -5.28 -30.72 -8.15
CA ALA A 499 -4.51 -29.53 -8.46
C ALA A 499 -4.07 -29.55 -9.94
N ILE A 500 -4.55 -28.57 -10.70
CA ILE A 500 -4.28 -28.45 -12.14
C ILE A 500 -3.35 -27.29 -12.48
N GLY A 501 -3.17 -26.34 -11.56
CA GLY A 501 -2.31 -25.19 -11.77
C GLY A 501 -1.84 -24.57 -10.46
N LEU A 502 -0.76 -23.81 -10.55
CA LEU A 502 -0.11 -23.14 -9.42
C LEU A 502 0.20 -21.70 -9.81
N VAL A 503 -0.27 -20.75 -9.02
CA VAL A 503 0.08 -19.32 -9.17
C VAL A 503 1.06 -18.96 -8.06
N LYS A 504 2.24 -18.49 -8.46
CA LYS A 504 3.30 -18.08 -7.53
C LYS A 504 2.99 -16.73 -6.90
N ASN A 505 3.01 -16.70 -5.58
CA ASN A 505 2.90 -15.45 -4.83
C ASN A 505 4.31 -14.92 -4.58
N SER A 506 4.72 -13.91 -5.35
CA SER A 506 6.08 -13.32 -5.32
C SER A 506 6.21 -12.16 -4.36
#